data_AF-A0A7X3TAW0-F1
#
_entry.id   AF-A0A7X3TAW0-F1
#
_cell.length_a   1.000
_cell.length_b   1.000
_cell.length_c   1.000
_cell.angle_alpha   90.00
_cell.angle_beta   90.00
_cell.angle_gamma   90.00
#
_symmetry.space_group_name_H-M   'P 1'
#
loop_
_entity.id
_entity.type
_entity.pdbx_description
1 polymer ?
#
loop_
_entity_poly.entity_id
_entity_poly.type
_entity_poly.pdbx_seq_one_letter_code
_entity_poly.pdbx_strand_id
1 'polypeptide(L)'
;MKRFIALAQRRNVTPSGILFIGMLLVSFGLVGCGGKLGNIEPSTVDTAIADAETALAAAVDVDAPTLASDLFAAAETNLAAAKTARDEKKGNDALRLAYQAIADAALARTNSMNVTKNSELNASILQKETEAESLRATVDSKEEKLAGLHTEMQDIQSEHTQLKQTVRDLQKENRELGDTRAAYGEQVAQLSDTLEEIKGRARRAETNIRNYGREVAELRRKLEVADRRVQEEGYQKRAVIAEIDSLKRQLREQAEIYTEKLAEANQQNAGEKHAEYLEQKAQEARAYVDSQPPLHPAKTGRVSLSAEQIAAGKMALGNWERAWHANDLNRHLAYYEPNIIADKVVIHESKEHRSKIDLQQLEADLHQMRTHTWNKAKVDTEVEGESVIGIQRLTRLAMPAADENATELYNIWIREIWMHQVGNDWRIHHEIWQVYENVPNF
;
A
#
# COMPACT_ATOMS: atom_id res chain seq x y z
N MET A 1 -26.11 -7.41 -18.95
CA MET A 1 -27.12 -7.45 -20.04
C MET A 1 -27.13 -8.87 -20.62
N LYS A 2 -28.30 -9.37 -21.03
CA LYS A 2 -28.68 -10.78 -21.22
C LYS A 2 -27.95 -11.55 -22.35
N ARG A 3 -27.76 -12.86 -22.09
CA ARG A 3 -27.79 -14.05 -23.00
C ARG A 3 -26.69 -14.21 -24.06
N PHE A 4 -25.98 -15.35 -24.00
CA PHE A 4 -26.10 -16.44 -24.99
C PHE A 4 -25.62 -17.78 -24.40
N ILE A 5 -26.45 -18.81 -24.57
CA ILE A 5 -26.18 -20.24 -24.31
C ILE A 5 -26.13 -20.91 -25.68
N ALA A 6 -25.12 -21.76 -25.93
CA ALA A 6 -25.18 -23.03 -26.69
C ALA A 6 -23.73 -23.55 -26.87
N LEU A 7 -23.26 -24.60 -26.18
CA LEU A 7 -23.41 -26.04 -26.48
C LEU A 7 -22.98 -26.46 -27.90
N ALA A 8 -21.80 -27.10 -27.99
CA ALA A 8 -21.45 -28.10 -29.01
C ALA A 8 -20.48 -29.12 -28.36
N GLN A 9 -21.02 -30.16 -27.72
CA GLN A 9 -21.07 -31.55 -28.20
C GLN A 9 -19.69 -32.17 -28.50
N ARG A 10 -19.15 -32.87 -27.49
CA ARG A 10 -18.15 -33.93 -27.65
C ARG A 10 -18.73 -35.02 -28.56
N ARG A 11 -18.12 -35.24 -29.72
CA ARG A 11 -18.33 -36.45 -30.52
C ARG A 11 -17.35 -37.52 -30.07
N ASN A 12 -17.86 -38.51 -29.35
CA ASN A 12 -17.23 -39.81 -29.21
C ASN A 12 -17.23 -40.49 -30.58
N VAL A 13 -16.05 -40.84 -31.09
CA VAL A 13 -15.90 -41.69 -32.27
C VAL A 13 -15.75 -43.12 -31.75
N THR A 14 -16.79 -43.93 -31.93
CA THR A 14 -16.72 -45.39 -31.74
C THR A 14 -16.08 -46.05 -32.96
N PRO A 15 -15.17 -47.03 -32.78
CA PRO A 15 -14.68 -47.87 -33.87
C PRO A 15 -15.63 -49.05 -34.03
N SER A 16 -16.51 -49.01 -35.02
CA SER A 16 -17.34 -50.17 -35.36
C SER A 16 -17.48 -50.27 -36.86
N GLY A 17 -16.56 -51.00 -37.46
CA GLY A 17 -16.55 -51.32 -38.88
C GLY A 17 -15.74 -52.59 -39.14
N ILE A 18 -16.08 -53.67 -38.42
CA ILE A 18 -15.66 -55.03 -38.78
C ILE A 18 -16.41 -55.36 -40.06
N LEU A 19 -15.72 -55.24 -41.20
CA LEU A 19 -16.25 -55.63 -42.49
C LEU A 19 -15.80 -57.09 -42.73
N PHE A 20 -16.69 -58.00 -42.34
CA PHE A 20 -16.68 -59.40 -42.77
C PHE A 20 -16.75 -59.44 -44.30
N ILE A 21 -15.64 -59.67 -44.97
CA ILE A 21 -15.64 -59.98 -46.41
C ILE A 21 -15.94 -61.46 -46.56
N GLY A 22 -17.09 -61.69 -47.21
CA GLY A 22 -17.71 -62.99 -47.41
C GLY A 22 -16.77 -63.99 -48.10
N MET A 23 -16.70 -65.15 -47.46
CA MET A 23 -16.22 -66.41 -47.99
C MET A 23 -16.98 -66.74 -49.29
N LEU A 24 -16.32 -66.52 -50.43
CA LEU A 24 -16.86 -66.83 -51.75
C LEU A 24 -16.68 -68.34 -51.98
N LEU A 25 -17.65 -69.10 -51.47
CA LEU A 25 -17.87 -70.52 -51.76
C LEU A 25 -18.19 -70.69 -53.25
N VAL A 26 -17.15 -70.87 -54.07
CA VAL A 26 -17.32 -71.34 -55.45
C VAL A 26 -17.74 -72.80 -55.39
N SER A 27 -19.00 -73.04 -55.74
CA SER A 27 -19.62 -74.35 -55.83
C SER A 27 -18.98 -75.12 -56.98
N PHE A 28 -18.17 -76.14 -56.68
CA PHE A 28 -17.72 -77.13 -57.66
C PHE A 28 -18.94 -77.93 -58.15
N GLY A 29 -19.35 -77.65 -59.39
CA GLY A 29 -20.26 -78.51 -60.14
C GLY A 29 -19.56 -79.83 -60.47
N LEU A 30 -19.96 -80.90 -59.78
CA LEU A 30 -19.66 -82.27 -60.17
C LEU A 30 -20.39 -82.60 -61.48
N VAL A 31 -19.69 -82.42 -62.61
CA VAL A 31 -20.05 -83.09 -63.86
C VAL A 31 -19.17 -84.32 -63.97
N GLY A 32 -19.73 -85.46 -63.54
CA GLY A 32 -19.25 -86.77 -63.93
C GLY A 32 -19.71 -87.07 -65.35
N CYS A 33 -18.77 -87.05 -66.29
CA CYS A 33 -18.86 -87.74 -67.58
C CYS A 33 -17.45 -88.24 -67.93
N GLY A 34 -17.30 -89.56 -67.98
CA GLY A 34 -16.06 -90.23 -68.38
C GLY A 34 -15.84 -90.14 -69.89
N GLY A 35 -14.57 -90.13 -70.29
CA GLY A 35 -14.16 -90.30 -71.68
C GLY A 35 -12.80 -89.67 -71.97
N LYS A 36 -11.74 -90.49 -71.93
CA LYS A 36 -10.42 -90.27 -72.55
C LYS A 36 -9.78 -88.88 -72.38
N LEU A 37 -8.90 -88.79 -71.38
CA LEU A 37 -7.78 -87.85 -71.33
C LEU A 37 -6.91 -88.00 -72.58
N GLY A 38 -7.16 -87.15 -73.58
CA GLY A 38 -6.21 -86.85 -74.65
C GLY A 38 -5.30 -85.72 -74.17
N ASN A 39 -3.99 -85.94 -74.28
CA ASN A 39 -2.89 -85.03 -73.98
C ASN A 39 -3.28 -83.54 -73.91
N ILE A 40 -3.27 -82.95 -72.71
CA ILE A 40 -3.02 -81.51 -72.61
C ILE A 40 -1.66 -81.28 -73.26
N GLU A 41 -1.63 -80.37 -74.23
CA GLU A 41 -0.42 -80.06 -74.96
C GLU A 41 0.64 -79.55 -73.95
N PRO A 42 1.85 -80.13 -73.91
CA PRO A 42 2.89 -79.75 -72.95
C PRO A 42 3.13 -78.22 -72.91
N SER A 43 2.94 -77.56 -74.06
CA SER A 43 2.95 -76.10 -74.24
C SER A 43 2.08 -75.34 -73.23
N THR A 44 0.90 -75.86 -72.86
CA THR A 44 -0.06 -75.18 -71.97
C THR A 44 0.36 -75.28 -70.50
N VAL A 45 0.92 -76.43 -70.10
CA VAL A 45 1.44 -76.64 -68.73
C VAL A 45 2.72 -75.83 -68.53
N ASP A 46 3.61 -75.81 -69.53
CA ASP A 46 4.84 -75.02 -69.48
C ASP A 46 4.55 -73.51 -69.42
N THR A 47 3.51 -73.04 -70.13
CA THR A 47 3.06 -71.64 -70.06
C THR A 47 2.53 -71.30 -68.66
N ALA A 48 1.68 -72.15 -68.06
CA ALA A 48 1.16 -71.91 -66.72
C ALA A 48 2.25 -71.93 -65.63
N ILE A 49 3.27 -72.79 -65.78
CA ILE A 49 4.44 -72.81 -64.88
C ILE A 49 5.29 -71.54 -65.06
N ALA A 50 5.51 -71.08 -66.30
CA ALA A 50 6.21 -69.83 -66.57
C ALA A 50 5.45 -68.60 -66.03
N ASP A 51 4.11 -68.60 -66.14
CA ASP A 51 3.26 -67.56 -65.55
C ASP A 51 3.33 -67.58 -64.01
N ALA A 52 3.39 -68.76 -63.40
CA ALA A 52 3.58 -68.91 -61.96
C ALA A 52 4.96 -68.43 -61.49
N GLU A 53 6.02 -68.73 -62.24
CA GLU A 53 7.37 -68.20 -61.99
C GLU A 53 7.40 -66.67 -62.11
N THR A 54 6.72 -66.12 -63.11
CA THR A 54 6.59 -64.67 -63.30
C THR A 54 5.81 -64.02 -62.16
N ALA A 55 4.73 -64.65 -61.69
CA ALA A 55 3.94 -64.17 -60.56
C ALA A 55 4.75 -64.18 -59.25
N LEU A 56 5.56 -65.22 -59.01
CA LEU A 56 6.47 -65.31 -57.87
C LEU A 56 7.56 -64.24 -57.93
N ALA A 57 8.18 -64.01 -59.10
CA ALA A 57 9.15 -62.94 -59.28
C ALA A 57 8.54 -61.56 -58.98
N ALA A 58 7.31 -61.31 -59.47
CA ALA A 58 6.61 -60.06 -59.21
C ALA A 58 6.16 -59.89 -57.74
N ALA A 59 6.03 -60.98 -56.98
CA ALA A 59 5.83 -60.95 -55.53
C ALA A 59 7.15 -60.68 -54.78
N VAL A 60 8.28 -61.20 -55.26
CA VAL A 60 9.62 -60.88 -54.72
C VAL A 60 9.94 -59.39 -54.88
N ASP A 61 9.61 -58.78 -56.03
CA ASP A 61 9.86 -57.36 -56.29
C ASP A 61 9.21 -56.40 -55.27
N VAL A 62 8.19 -56.87 -54.55
CA VAL A 62 7.53 -56.10 -53.49
C VAL A 62 7.82 -56.66 -52.09
N ASP A 63 8.87 -57.46 -51.92
CA ASP A 63 9.29 -58.06 -50.64
C ASP A 63 8.22 -58.96 -49.97
N ALA A 64 7.42 -59.67 -50.78
CA ALA A 64 6.48 -60.66 -50.26
C ALA A 64 7.12 -61.81 -49.44
N PRO A 65 8.37 -62.25 -49.68
CA PRO A 65 9.02 -63.25 -48.82
C PRO A 65 9.07 -62.85 -47.34
N THR A 66 9.23 -61.54 -47.07
CA THR A 66 9.34 -61.00 -45.70
C THR A 66 7.97 -60.56 -45.16
N LEU A 67 7.18 -59.85 -45.97
CA LEU A 67 5.95 -59.18 -45.52
C LEU A 67 4.68 -60.03 -45.68
N ALA A 68 4.74 -61.11 -46.47
CA ALA A 68 3.66 -62.05 -46.70
C ALA A 68 4.17 -63.50 -46.77
N SER A 69 5.08 -63.86 -45.86
CA SER A 69 5.85 -65.11 -45.84
C SER A 69 5.02 -66.37 -46.07
N ASP A 70 3.85 -66.47 -45.45
CA ASP A 70 3.03 -67.68 -45.48
C ASP A 70 2.39 -67.92 -46.87
N LEU A 71 1.92 -66.84 -47.51
CA LEU A 71 1.35 -66.88 -48.85
C LEU A 71 2.45 -67.08 -49.91
N PHE A 72 3.62 -66.49 -49.69
CA PHE A 72 4.77 -66.67 -50.56
C PHE A 72 5.28 -68.12 -50.52
N ALA A 73 5.42 -68.70 -49.32
CA ALA A 73 5.82 -70.09 -49.14
C ALA A 73 4.81 -71.08 -49.73
N ALA A 74 3.50 -70.79 -49.65
CA ALA A 74 2.45 -71.57 -50.31
C ALA A 74 2.60 -71.54 -51.84
N ALA A 75 2.88 -70.37 -52.42
CA ALA A 75 3.12 -70.22 -53.86
C ALA A 75 4.36 -70.99 -54.33
N GLU A 76 5.48 -70.93 -53.58
CA GLU A 76 6.69 -71.71 -53.87
C GLU A 76 6.44 -73.22 -53.80
N THR A 77 5.71 -73.66 -52.77
CA THR A 77 5.35 -75.07 -52.59
C THR A 77 4.48 -75.57 -53.74
N ASN A 78 3.48 -74.80 -54.15
CA ASN A 78 2.59 -75.14 -55.26
C ASN A 78 3.31 -75.13 -56.61
N LEU A 79 4.25 -74.19 -56.84
CA LEU A 79 5.09 -74.18 -58.05
C LEU A 79 6.01 -75.41 -58.11
N ALA A 80 6.66 -75.76 -57.00
CA ALA A 80 7.52 -76.94 -56.92
C ALA A 80 6.73 -78.25 -57.16
N ALA A 81 5.51 -78.33 -56.63
CA ALA A 81 4.60 -79.44 -56.86
C ALA A 81 4.11 -79.48 -58.33
N ALA A 82 3.85 -78.33 -58.96
CA ALA A 82 3.46 -78.24 -60.37
C ALA A 82 4.57 -78.74 -61.31
N LYS A 83 5.84 -78.35 -61.05
CA LYS A 83 7.01 -78.83 -61.81
C LYS A 83 7.19 -80.34 -61.69
N THR A 84 7.09 -80.87 -60.47
CA THR A 84 7.11 -82.32 -60.21
C THR A 84 5.98 -83.04 -60.97
N ALA A 85 4.75 -82.54 -60.92
CA ALA A 85 3.61 -83.12 -61.62
C ALA A 85 3.75 -83.09 -63.15
N ARG A 86 4.38 -82.05 -63.71
CA ARG A 86 4.72 -81.98 -65.14
C ARG A 86 5.71 -83.09 -65.52
N ASP A 87 6.78 -83.25 -64.74
CA ASP A 87 7.82 -84.24 -65.00
C ASP A 87 7.26 -85.68 -64.90
N GLU A 88 6.26 -85.90 -64.04
CA GLU A 88 5.49 -87.14 -63.91
C GLU A 88 4.40 -87.32 -64.98
N LYS A 89 4.26 -86.39 -65.94
CA LYS A 89 3.25 -86.38 -67.01
C LYS A 89 1.80 -86.30 -66.50
N LYS A 90 1.57 -85.71 -65.32
CA LYS A 90 0.25 -85.45 -64.72
C LYS A 90 -0.24 -84.03 -65.06
N GLY A 91 -0.57 -83.80 -66.34
CA GLY A 91 -0.88 -82.46 -66.87
C GLY A 91 -1.98 -81.69 -66.12
N ASN A 92 -3.08 -82.35 -65.73
CA ASN A 92 -4.17 -81.71 -64.99
C ASN A 92 -3.75 -81.23 -63.59
N ASP A 93 -2.95 -82.03 -62.88
CA ASP A 93 -2.45 -81.67 -61.55
C ASP A 93 -1.42 -80.56 -61.65
N ALA A 94 -0.51 -80.63 -62.64
CA ALA A 94 0.47 -79.58 -62.91
C ALA A 94 -0.21 -78.24 -63.21
N LEU A 95 -1.25 -78.23 -64.05
CA LEU A 95 -2.01 -77.02 -64.38
C LEU A 95 -2.74 -76.44 -63.15
N ARG A 96 -3.42 -77.28 -62.37
CA ARG A 96 -4.11 -76.86 -61.14
C ARG A 96 -3.14 -76.25 -60.13
N LEU A 97 -2.01 -76.91 -59.89
CA LEU A 97 -1.00 -76.45 -58.94
C LEU A 97 -0.31 -75.17 -59.43
N ALA A 98 -0.05 -75.03 -60.73
CA ALA A 98 0.47 -73.80 -61.31
C ALA A 98 -0.50 -72.62 -61.13
N TYR A 99 -1.81 -72.83 -61.35
CA TYR A 99 -2.81 -71.80 -61.08
C TYR A 99 -2.96 -71.46 -59.59
N GLN A 100 -2.83 -72.44 -58.70
CA GLN A 100 -2.77 -72.17 -57.26
C GLN A 100 -1.54 -71.36 -56.89
N ALA A 101 -0.37 -71.67 -57.45
CA ALA A 101 0.85 -70.88 -57.26
C ALA A 101 0.70 -69.44 -57.76
N ILE A 102 0.05 -69.22 -58.92
CA ILE A 102 -0.26 -67.87 -59.44
C ILE A 102 -1.17 -67.11 -58.46
N ALA A 103 -2.23 -67.76 -57.97
CA ALA A 103 -3.17 -67.14 -57.04
C ALA A 103 -2.52 -66.77 -55.70
N ASP A 104 -1.75 -67.69 -55.12
CA ASP A 104 -1.03 -67.48 -53.87
C ASP A 104 0.04 -66.38 -54.02
N ALA A 105 0.77 -66.36 -55.14
CA ALA A 105 1.75 -65.31 -55.43
C ALA A 105 1.09 -63.93 -55.61
N ALA A 106 -0.06 -63.86 -56.28
CA ALA A 106 -0.81 -62.61 -56.45
C ALA A 106 -1.37 -62.09 -55.11
N LEU A 107 -1.83 -62.99 -54.23
CA LEU A 107 -2.26 -62.64 -52.87
C LEU A 107 -1.07 -62.19 -52.01
N ALA A 108 0.06 -62.88 -52.08
CA ALA A 108 1.29 -62.51 -51.37
C ALA A 108 1.77 -61.11 -51.77
N ARG A 109 1.81 -60.85 -53.09
CA ARG A 109 2.13 -59.52 -53.64
C ARG A 109 1.18 -58.44 -53.11
N THR A 110 -0.12 -58.68 -53.18
CA THR A 110 -1.13 -57.71 -52.74
C THR A 110 -1.03 -57.43 -51.24
N ASN A 111 -0.83 -58.48 -50.43
CA ASN A 111 -0.68 -58.35 -48.99
C ASN A 111 0.59 -57.55 -48.66
N SER A 112 1.72 -57.88 -49.30
CA SER A 112 2.98 -57.14 -49.11
C SER A 112 2.83 -55.64 -49.41
N MET A 113 2.24 -55.31 -50.57
CA MET A 113 1.98 -53.91 -50.95
C MET A 113 1.07 -53.20 -49.95
N ASN A 114 0.07 -53.89 -49.40
CA ASN A 114 -0.80 -53.34 -48.37
C ASN A 114 -0.08 -53.13 -47.03
N VAL A 115 0.79 -54.05 -46.63
CA VAL A 115 1.63 -53.91 -45.42
C VAL A 115 2.53 -52.69 -45.54
N THR A 116 3.23 -52.53 -46.67
CA THR A 116 4.08 -51.37 -46.93
C THR A 116 3.27 -50.07 -46.93
N LYS A 117 2.14 -50.02 -47.65
CA LYS A 117 1.29 -48.83 -47.68
C LYS A 117 0.74 -48.47 -46.29
N ASN A 118 0.35 -49.46 -45.51
CA ASN A 118 -0.14 -49.24 -44.14
C ASN A 118 0.98 -48.75 -43.22
N SER A 119 2.22 -49.23 -43.38
CA SER A 119 3.35 -48.76 -42.57
C SER A 119 3.69 -47.30 -42.88
N GLU A 120 3.69 -46.90 -44.16
CA GLU A 120 3.88 -45.52 -44.59
C GLU A 120 2.77 -44.59 -44.08
N LEU A 121 1.51 -45.02 -44.17
CA LEU A 121 0.37 -44.28 -43.64
C LEU A 121 0.48 -44.13 -42.11
N ASN A 122 0.81 -45.19 -41.38
CA ASN A 122 0.98 -45.13 -39.93
C ASN A 122 2.13 -44.20 -39.54
N ALA A 123 3.25 -44.24 -40.26
CA ALA A 123 4.36 -43.31 -40.04
C ALA A 123 3.95 -41.85 -40.27
N SER A 124 3.17 -41.59 -41.33
CA SER A 124 2.64 -40.25 -41.62
C SER A 124 1.64 -39.77 -40.55
N ILE A 125 0.77 -40.67 -40.06
CA ILE A 125 -0.17 -40.38 -38.97
C ILE A 125 0.58 -40.00 -37.70
N LEU A 126 1.58 -40.80 -37.29
CA LEU A 126 2.39 -40.53 -36.10
C LEU A 126 3.12 -39.19 -36.20
N GLN A 127 3.66 -38.86 -37.38
CA GLN A 127 4.28 -37.56 -37.60
C GLN A 127 3.26 -36.42 -37.42
N LYS A 128 2.06 -36.57 -38.01
CA LYS A 128 0.99 -35.56 -37.92
C LYS A 128 0.44 -35.41 -36.50
N GLU A 129 0.35 -36.49 -35.74
CA GLU A 129 -0.03 -36.45 -34.33
C GLU A 129 1.00 -35.68 -33.50
N THR A 130 2.30 -35.94 -33.73
CA THR A 130 3.39 -35.21 -33.06
C THR A 130 3.37 -33.72 -33.40
N GLU A 131 3.17 -33.37 -34.68
CA GLU A 131 3.01 -31.98 -35.12
C GLU A 131 1.79 -31.31 -34.46
N ALA A 132 0.66 -32.01 -34.35
CA ALA A 132 -0.56 -31.50 -33.73
C ALA A 132 -0.38 -31.27 -32.21
N GLU A 133 0.32 -32.16 -31.50
CA GLU A 133 0.66 -31.98 -30.09
C GLU A 133 1.56 -30.76 -29.86
N SER A 134 2.60 -30.60 -30.71
CA SER A 134 3.49 -29.44 -30.65
C SER A 134 2.74 -28.12 -30.90
N LEU A 135 1.81 -28.11 -31.85
CA LEU A 135 0.96 -26.95 -32.14
C LEU A 135 0.03 -26.64 -30.97
N ARG A 136 -0.59 -27.65 -30.35
CA ARG A 136 -1.44 -27.45 -29.16
C ARG A 136 -0.64 -26.83 -28.01
N ALA A 137 0.53 -27.38 -27.69
CA ALA A 137 1.39 -26.82 -26.65
C ALA A 137 1.80 -25.37 -26.94
N THR A 138 2.03 -25.04 -28.22
CA THR A 138 2.33 -23.67 -28.64
C THR A 138 1.14 -22.73 -28.44
N VAL A 139 -0.08 -23.19 -28.78
CA VAL A 139 -1.32 -22.42 -28.57
C VAL A 139 -1.54 -22.19 -27.08
N ASP A 140 -1.46 -23.23 -26.26
CA ASP A 140 -1.65 -23.13 -24.81
C ASP A 140 -0.68 -22.12 -24.18
N SER A 141 0.60 -22.17 -24.58
CA SER A 141 1.61 -21.19 -24.11
C SER A 141 1.31 -19.75 -24.56
N LYS A 142 0.73 -19.57 -25.75
CA LYS A 142 0.36 -18.24 -26.25
C LYS A 142 -0.89 -17.71 -25.53
N GLU A 143 -1.85 -18.57 -25.22
CA GLU A 143 -3.04 -18.23 -24.43
C GLU A 143 -2.66 -17.80 -23.01
N GLU A 144 -1.74 -18.52 -22.35
CA GLU A 144 -1.23 -18.16 -21.03
C GLU A 144 -0.54 -16.79 -21.05
N LYS A 145 0.32 -16.53 -22.05
CA LYS A 145 0.95 -15.22 -22.23
C LYS A 145 -0.07 -14.10 -22.49
N LEU A 146 -1.11 -14.37 -23.27
CA LEU A 146 -2.19 -13.40 -23.51
C LEU A 146 -2.97 -13.09 -22.23
N ALA A 147 -3.25 -14.10 -21.41
CA ALA A 147 -3.90 -13.91 -20.12
C ALA A 147 -3.04 -13.05 -19.18
N GLY A 148 -1.73 -13.33 -19.12
CA GLY A 148 -0.78 -12.52 -18.33
C GLY A 148 -0.75 -11.05 -18.78
N LEU A 149 -0.63 -10.80 -20.09
CA LEU A 149 -0.65 -9.43 -20.65
C LEU A 149 -1.98 -8.72 -20.39
N HIS A 150 -3.10 -9.44 -20.38
CA HIS A 150 -4.40 -8.84 -20.09
C HIS A 150 -4.48 -8.36 -18.63
N THR A 151 -3.98 -9.14 -17.68
CA THR A 151 -3.89 -8.75 -16.27
C THR A 151 -2.98 -7.53 -16.09
N GLU A 152 -1.78 -7.55 -16.68
CA GLU A 152 -0.84 -6.42 -16.62
C GLU A 152 -1.45 -5.13 -17.19
N MET A 153 -2.21 -5.23 -18.28
CA MET A 153 -2.93 -4.09 -18.86
C MET A 153 -4.02 -3.55 -17.93
N GLN A 154 -4.74 -4.42 -17.21
CA GLN A 154 -5.74 -3.99 -16.21
C GLN A 154 -5.08 -3.27 -15.03
N ASP A 155 -3.95 -3.78 -14.55
CA ASP A 155 -3.19 -3.17 -13.45
C ASP A 155 -2.69 -1.78 -13.85
N ILE A 156 -2.07 -1.65 -15.02
CA ILE A 156 -1.62 -0.36 -15.56
C ILE A 156 -2.79 0.63 -15.71
N GLN A 157 -3.96 0.16 -16.16
CA GLN A 157 -5.13 1.01 -16.30
C GLN A 157 -5.69 1.49 -14.94
N SER A 158 -5.60 0.64 -13.92
CA SER A 158 -5.94 0.99 -12.54
C SER A 158 -4.98 2.05 -11.99
N GLU A 159 -3.67 1.82 -12.13
CA GLU A 159 -2.63 2.78 -11.72
C GLU A 159 -2.78 4.12 -12.42
N HIS A 160 -3.02 4.13 -13.73
CA HIS A 160 -3.26 5.36 -14.50
C HIS A 160 -4.49 6.13 -13.97
N THR A 161 -5.54 5.42 -13.55
CA THR A 161 -6.74 6.04 -12.98
C THR A 161 -6.45 6.66 -11.62
N GLN A 162 -5.69 5.96 -10.76
CA GLN A 162 -5.27 6.47 -9.45
C GLN A 162 -4.37 7.70 -9.61
N LEU A 163 -3.36 7.63 -10.48
CA LEU A 163 -2.42 8.74 -10.72
C LEU A 163 -3.15 9.99 -11.24
N LYS A 164 -4.13 9.81 -12.13
CA LYS A 164 -4.97 10.90 -12.62
C LYS A 164 -5.80 11.55 -11.51
N GLN A 165 -6.25 10.77 -10.53
CA GLN A 165 -6.95 11.30 -9.37
C GLN A 165 -6.00 12.07 -8.45
N THR A 166 -4.82 11.53 -8.14
CA THR A 166 -3.78 12.23 -7.36
C THR A 166 -3.39 13.57 -7.99
N VAL A 167 -3.24 13.63 -9.32
CA VAL A 167 -2.94 14.89 -10.02
C VAL A 167 -4.07 15.92 -9.84
N ARG A 168 -5.34 15.50 -9.86
CA ARG A 168 -6.47 16.43 -9.63
C ARG A 168 -6.48 16.95 -8.20
N ASP A 169 -6.20 16.08 -7.23
CA ASP A 169 -6.19 16.44 -5.82
C ASP A 169 -5.04 17.42 -5.52
N LEU A 170 -3.84 17.16 -6.04
CA LEU A 170 -2.71 18.08 -5.94
C LEU A 170 -2.98 19.43 -6.64
N GLN A 171 -3.67 19.43 -7.78
CA GLN A 171 -4.08 20.68 -8.43
C GLN A 171 -5.07 21.48 -7.58
N LYS A 172 -5.96 20.80 -6.85
CA LYS A 172 -6.89 21.44 -5.92
C LYS A 172 -6.15 22.03 -4.73
N GLU A 173 -5.28 21.26 -4.10
CA GLU A 173 -4.45 21.70 -2.97
C GLU A 173 -3.58 22.91 -3.35
N ASN A 174 -2.98 22.91 -4.55
CA ASN A 174 -2.17 24.03 -5.03
C ASN A 174 -3.00 25.32 -5.24
N ARG A 175 -4.27 25.20 -5.64
CA ARG A 175 -5.18 26.37 -5.70
C ARG A 175 -5.49 26.89 -4.31
N GLU A 176 -5.83 26.00 -3.37
CA GLU A 176 -6.13 26.37 -1.98
C GLU A 176 -4.93 27.06 -1.30
N LEU A 177 -3.71 26.57 -1.55
CA LEU A 177 -2.47 27.22 -1.10
C LEU A 177 -2.26 28.59 -1.77
N GLY A 178 -2.58 28.72 -3.06
CA GLY A 178 -2.56 29.99 -3.79
C GLY A 178 -3.49 31.04 -3.17
N ASP A 179 -4.73 30.64 -2.89
CA ASP A 179 -5.75 31.51 -2.27
C ASP A 179 -5.33 31.91 -0.84
N THR A 180 -4.79 30.96 -0.07
CA THR A 180 -4.27 31.21 1.28
C THR A 180 -3.11 32.21 1.26
N ARG A 181 -2.18 32.07 0.30
CA ARG A 181 -1.07 33.00 0.12
C ARG A 181 -1.56 34.41 -0.24
N ALA A 182 -2.58 34.52 -1.09
CA ALA A 182 -3.17 35.81 -1.44
C ALA A 182 -3.80 36.47 -0.21
N ALA A 183 -4.57 35.73 0.59
CA ALA A 183 -5.17 36.22 1.82
C ALA A 183 -4.12 36.72 2.84
N TYR A 184 -3.01 35.98 3.03
CA TYR A 184 -1.90 36.46 3.86
C TYR A 184 -1.24 37.72 3.30
N GLY A 185 -1.11 37.82 1.97
CA GLY A 185 -0.62 39.03 1.31
C GLY A 185 -1.48 40.26 1.63
N GLU A 186 -2.81 40.11 1.60
CA GLU A 186 -3.75 41.18 1.97
C GLU A 186 -3.65 41.56 3.45
N GLN A 187 -3.54 40.58 4.35
CA GLN A 187 -3.36 40.83 5.79
C GLN A 187 -2.06 41.60 6.07
N VAL A 188 -0.96 41.23 5.41
CA VAL A 188 0.32 41.95 5.55
C VAL A 188 0.20 43.40 5.06
N ALA A 189 -0.51 43.64 3.94
CA ALA A 189 -0.75 44.99 3.46
C ALA A 189 -1.56 45.83 4.47
N GLN A 190 -2.65 45.27 5.01
CA GLN A 190 -3.47 45.93 6.03
C GLN A 190 -2.69 46.26 7.31
N LEU A 191 -1.83 45.33 7.77
CA LEU A 191 -0.97 45.55 8.93
C LEU A 191 0.07 46.65 8.66
N SER A 192 0.62 46.70 7.45
CA SER A 192 1.55 47.76 7.04
C SER A 192 0.88 49.13 7.04
N ASP A 193 -0.33 49.24 6.49
CA ASP A 193 -1.10 50.48 6.48
C ASP A 193 -1.44 50.93 7.91
N THR A 194 -1.87 50.00 8.76
CA THR A 194 -2.15 50.25 10.18
C THR A 194 -0.91 50.76 10.92
N LEU A 195 0.26 50.18 10.64
CA LEU A 195 1.52 50.59 11.24
C LEU A 195 1.90 52.02 10.84
N GLU A 196 1.73 52.38 9.56
CA GLU A 196 1.98 53.75 9.09
C GLU A 196 1.00 54.76 9.69
N GLU A 197 -0.26 54.39 9.86
CA GLU A 197 -1.24 55.24 10.56
C GLU A 197 -0.83 55.49 12.03
N ILE A 198 -0.42 54.43 12.74
CA ILE A 198 0.05 54.52 14.13
C ILE A 198 1.29 55.42 14.22
N LYS A 199 2.28 55.25 13.33
CA LYS A 199 3.45 56.15 13.27
C LYS A 199 3.05 57.60 13.03
N GLY A 200 2.08 57.84 12.12
CA GLY A 200 1.53 59.17 11.86
C GLY A 200 0.83 59.79 13.08
N ARG A 201 0.07 58.99 13.84
CA ARG A 201 -0.54 59.41 15.11
C ARG A 201 0.51 59.70 16.18
N ALA A 202 1.52 58.87 16.32
CA ALA A 202 2.61 59.07 17.28
C ALA A 202 3.36 60.39 17.03
N ARG A 203 3.71 60.69 15.78
CA ARG A 203 4.35 61.97 15.40
C ARG A 203 3.49 63.19 15.74
N ARG A 204 2.16 63.10 15.53
CA ARG A 204 1.20 64.15 15.90
C ARG A 204 1.14 64.34 17.41
N ALA A 205 1.04 63.24 18.17
CA ALA A 205 1.03 63.27 19.63
C ALA A 205 2.32 63.91 20.19
N GLU A 206 3.48 63.52 19.68
CA GLU A 206 4.78 64.08 20.08
C GLU A 206 4.85 65.60 19.82
N THR A 207 4.33 66.04 18.67
CA THR A 207 4.25 67.48 18.35
C THR A 207 3.35 68.23 19.32
N ASN A 208 2.20 67.65 19.66
CA ASN A 208 1.28 68.25 20.64
C ASN A 208 1.92 68.34 22.03
N ILE A 209 2.60 67.28 22.50
CA ILE A 209 3.34 67.29 23.77
C ILE A 209 4.38 68.42 23.79
N ARG A 210 5.13 68.60 22.70
CA ARG A 210 6.10 69.70 22.57
C ARG A 210 5.45 71.09 22.56
N ASN A 211 4.24 71.25 22.01
CA ASN A 211 3.50 72.51 22.05
C ASN A 211 3.02 72.81 23.48
N TYR A 212 2.38 71.85 24.15
CA TYR A 212 1.93 72.03 25.53
C TYR A 212 3.08 72.30 26.51
N GLY A 213 4.22 71.62 26.35
CA GLY A 213 5.42 71.90 27.14
C GLY A 213 5.92 73.35 26.98
N ARG A 214 5.78 73.94 25.79
CA ARG A 214 6.09 75.36 25.56
C ARG A 214 5.10 76.30 26.24
N GLU A 215 3.80 76.01 26.15
CA GLU A 215 2.75 76.80 26.81
C GLU A 215 2.91 76.81 28.34
N VAL A 216 3.20 75.65 28.94
CA VAL A 216 3.50 75.54 30.38
C VAL A 216 4.71 76.38 30.78
N ALA A 217 5.78 76.37 29.97
CA ALA A 217 6.97 77.17 30.23
C ALA A 217 6.67 78.69 30.15
N GLU A 218 5.84 79.11 29.21
CA GLU A 218 5.42 80.51 29.09
C GLU A 218 4.56 80.96 30.27
N LEU A 219 3.59 80.14 30.70
CA LEU A 219 2.76 80.43 31.88
C LEU A 219 3.60 80.53 33.15
N ARG A 220 4.59 79.65 33.33
CA ARG A 220 5.54 79.73 34.46
C ARG A 220 6.31 81.06 34.48
N ARG A 221 6.78 81.53 33.32
CA ARG A 221 7.46 82.84 33.22
C ARG A 221 6.53 84.00 33.57
N LYS A 222 5.28 83.98 33.08
CA LYS A 222 4.28 85.00 33.41
C LYS A 222 4.00 85.04 34.91
N LEU A 223 3.85 83.86 35.53
CA LEU A 223 3.65 83.75 36.97
C LEU A 223 4.83 84.33 37.76
N GLU A 224 6.07 84.02 37.35
CA GLU A 224 7.28 84.53 38.03
C GLU A 224 7.41 86.06 37.95
N VAL A 225 7.04 86.66 36.80
CA VAL A 225 7.00 88.12 36.64
C VAL A 225 5.91 88.74 37.53
N ALA A 226 4.74 88.11 37.61
CA ALA A 226 3.66 88.57 38.48
C ALA A 226 4.04 88.48 39.97
N ASP A 227 4.65 87.37 40.40
CA ASP A 227 5.16 87.20 41.77
C ASP A 227 6.21 88.26 42.13
N ARG A 228 7.13 88.60 41.20
CA ARG A 228 8.10 89.70 41.39
C ARG A 228 7.43 91.05 41.56
N ARG A 229 6.43 91.38 40.74
CA ARG A 229 5.66 92.63 40.86
C ARG A 229 4.93 92.76 42.20
N VAL A 230 4.42 91.65 42.75
CA VAL A 230 3.82 91.65 44.10
C VAL A 230 4.83 91.96 45.19
N GLN A 231 6.08 91.53 45.04
CA GLN A 231 7.13 91.82 46.02
C GLN A 231 7.67 93.26 45.94
N GLU A 232 7.70 93.85 44.74
CA GLU A 232 8.25 95.19 44.52
C GLU A 232 7.25 96.34 44.80
N GLU A 233 5.94 96.14 44.55
CA GLU A 233 4.93 97.19 44.72
C GLU A 233 3.88 96.82 45.79
N GLY A 234 4.18 97.12 47.05
CA GLY A 234 3.34 96.79 48.22
C GLY A 234 1.90 97.34 48.26
N TYR A 235 1.42 98.06 47.24
CA TYR A 235 0.11 98.75 47.24
C TYR A 235 -0.89 98.36 46.14
N GLN A 236 -0.57 97.54 45.13
CA GLN A 236 -1.55 97.02 44.16
C GLN A 236 -1.99 95.56 44.41
N LYS A 237 -2.02 95.13 45.68
CA LYS A 237 -2.18 93.72 46.08
C LYS A 237 -3.39 93.00 45.48
N ARG A 238 -4.57 93.61 45.35
CA ARG A 238 -5.79 92.85 45.00
C ARG A 238 -5.90 92.44 43.52
N ALA A 239 -5.51 93.31 42.59
CA ALA A 239 -5.58 92.99 41.16
C ALA A 239 -4.49 91.98 40.76
N VAL A 240 -3.29 92.14 41.30
CA VAL A 240 -2.16 91.24 41.00
C VAL A 240 -2.34 89.88 41.69
N ILE A 241 -2.92 89.82 42.90
CA ILE A 241 -3.28 88.54 43.53
C ILE A 241 -4.35 87.80 42.70
N ALA A 242 -5.36 88.50 42.17
CA ALA A 242 -6.37 87.89 41.32
C ALA A 242 -5.77 87.36 40.00
N GLU A 243 -4.81 88.08 39.42
CA GLU A 243 -4.08 87.64 38.22
C GLU A 243 -3.18 86.42 38.52
N ILE A 244 -2.49 86.41 39.66
CA ILE A 244 -1.69 85.26 40.13
C ILE A 244 -2.58 84.03 40.36
N ASP A 245 -3.73 84.19 41.01
CA ASP A 245 -4.64 83.08 41.27
C ASP A 245 -5.26 82.54 39.97
N SER A 246 -5.57 83.43 39.02
CA SER A 246 -6.00 83.04 37.68
C SER A 246 -4.90 82.28 36.93
N LEU A 247 -3.66 82.74 36.97
CA LEU A 247 -2.52 82.07 36.32
C LEU A 247 -2.18 80.74 36.98
N LYS A 248 -2.27 80.63 38.31
CA LYS A 248 -2.11 79.36 39.05
C LYS A 248 -3.21 78.37 38.68
N ARG A 249 -4.44 78.84 38.51
CA ARG A 249 -5.56 78.00 38.07
C ARG A 249 -5.35 77.50 36.65
N GLN A 250 -5.01 78.38 35.72
CA GLN A 250 -4.69 78.00 34.33
C GLN A 250 -3.50 77.04 34.25
N LEU A 251 -2.46 77.23 35.07
CA LEU A 251 -1.31 76.34 35.12
C LEU A 251 -1.68 74.94 35.64
N ARG A 252 -2.57 74.85 36.65
CA ARG A 252 -3.07 73.55 37.15
C ARG A 252 -3.92 72.86 36.10
N GLU A 253 -4.86 73.56 35.49
CA GLU A 253 -5.72 73.02 34.42
C GLU A 253 -4.89 72.53 33.23
N GLN A 254 -3.87 73.28 32.81
CA GLN A 254 -2.96 72.85 31.73
C GLN A 254 -2.03 71.70 32.14
N ALA A 255 -1.55 71.67 33.39
CA ALA A 255 -0.76 70.55 33.90
C ALA A 255 -1.58 69.26 34.02
N GLU A 256 -2.86 69.37 34.36
CA GLU A 256 -3.81 68.26 34.42
C GLU A 256 -4.11 67.71 33.03
N ILE A 257 -4.43 68.59 32.06
CA ILE A 257 -4.57 68.21 30.64
C ILE A 257 -3.29 67.56 30.11
N TYR A 258 -2.11 68.11 30.42
CA TYR A 258 -0.83 67.53 30.01
C TYR A 258 -0.61 66.13 30.60
N THR A 259 -0.95 65.93 31.88
CA THR A 259 -0.79 64.65 32.58
C THR A 259 -1.78 63.61 32.06
N GLU A 260 -3.03 64.02 31.79
CA GLU A 260 -4.07 63.18 31.21
C GLU A 260 -3.72 62.78 29.77
N LYS A 261 -3.18 63.70 28.95
CA LYS A 261 -2.69 63.38 27.61
C LYS A 261 -1.44 62.50 27.60
N LEU A 262 -0.57 62.62 28.61
CA LEU A 262 0.58 61.73 28.81
C LEU A 262 0.13 60.32 29.23
N ALA A 263 -0.91 60.23 30.07
CA ALA A 263 -1.54 58.98 30.48
C ALA A 263 -2.31 58.32 29.32
N GLU A 264 -3.07 59.07 28.53
CA GLU A 264 -3.71 58.59 27.30
C GLU A 264 -2.67 58.10 26.27
N ALA A 265 -1.55 58.81 26.11
CA ALA A 265 -0.45 58.38 25.24
C ALA A 265 0.25 57.10 25.74
N ASN A 266 0.25 56.84 27.06
CA ASN A 266 0.77 55.61 27.67
C ASN A 266 -0.26 54.46 27.76
N GLN A 267 -1.57 54.74 27.75
CA GLN A 267 -2.63 53.73 27.93
C GLN A 267 -3.39 53.36 26.65
N GLN A 268 -3.51 54.24 25.66
CA GLN A 268 -4.30 53.94 24.45
C GLN A 268 -3.46 53.31 23.35
N ASN A 269 -3.28 51.98 23.45
CA ASN A 269 -3.28 50.99 22.34
C ASN A 269 -2.67 49.65 22.76
N ALA A 270 -1.96 49.55 23.88
CA ALA A 270 -1.29 48.31 24.27
C ALA A 270 -2.24 47.32 24.96
N GLY A 271 -3.14 47.77 25.85
CA GLY A 271 -3.98 46.85 26.65
C GLY A 271 -5.08 46.15 25.85
N GLU A 272 -5.90 46.90 25.11
CA GLU A 272 -7.04 46.35 24.37
C GLU A 272 -6.62 45.58 23.11
N LYS A 273 -5.65 46.08 22.33
CA LYS A 273 -5.13 45.34 21.17
C LYS A 273 -4.31 44.12 21.58
N HIS A 274 -3.63 44.15 22.73
CA HIS A 274 -2.98 42.95 23.24
C HIS A 274 -4.01 41.94 23.74
N ALA A 275 -5.09 42.37 24.39
CA ALA A 275 -6.18 41.50 24.80
C ALA A 275 -6.89 40.87 23.60
N GLU A 276 -7.24 41.64 22.57
CA GLU A 276 -7.85 41.13 21.32
C GLU A 276 -6.89 40.22 20.55
N TYR A 277 -5.60 40.57 20.46
CA TYR A 277 -4.58 39.71 19.84
C TYR A 277 -4.39 38.40 20.62
N LEU A 278 -4.37 38.46 21.96
CA LEU A 278 -4.31 37.27 22.81
C LEU A 278 -5.58 36.43 22.70
N GLU A 279 -6.74 37.05 22.57
CA GLU A 279 -8.02 36.37 22.40
C GLU A 279 -8.10 35.68 21.02
N GLN A 280 -7.68 36.37 19.95
CA GLN A 280 -7.58 35.80 18.62
C GLN A 280 -6.56 34.65 18.58
N LYS A 281 -5.37 34.83 19.18
CA LYS A 281 -4.36 33.76 19.25
C LYS A 281 -4.82 32.60 20.13
N ALA A 282 -5.59 32.87 21.18
CA ALA A 282 -6.23 31.83 21.97
C ALA A 282 -7.31 31.08 21.18
N GLN A 283 -8.08 31.77 20.32
CA GLN A 283 -9.07 31.14 19.43
C GLN A 283 -8.41 30.29 18.34
N GLU A 284 -7.35 30.79 17.70
CA GLU A 284 -6.56 30.05 16.72
C GLU A 284 -5.87 28.82 17.35
N ALA A 285 -5.32 28.97 18.56
CA ALA A 285 -4.76 27.86 19.32
C ALA A 285 -5.84 26.82 19.71
N ARG A 286 -7.04 27.26 20.12
CA ARG A 286 -8.18 26.38 20.40
C ARG A 286 -8.63 25.62 19.15
N ALA A 287 -8.78 26.31 18.02
CA ALA A 287 -9.16 25.69 16.74
C ALA A 287 -8.09 24.68 16.25
N TYR A 288 -6.80 24.97 16.46
CA TYR A 288 -5.72 24.03 16.18
C TYR A 288 -5.78 22.79 17.09
N VAL A 289 -6.01 22.98 18.39
CA VAL A 289 -6.19 21.88 19.36
C VAL A 289 -7.41 21.02 19.00
N ASP A 290 -8.53 21.65 18.63
CA ASP A 290 -9.78 20.96 18.26
C ASP A 290 -9.65 20.19 16.92
N SER A 291 -8.79 20.64 16.01
CA SER A 291 -8.51 19.96 14.73
C SER A 291 -7.62 18.71 14.89
N GLN A 292 -6.95 18.57 16.03
CA GLN A 292 -6.10 17.45 16.33
C GLN A 292 -6.93 16.36 17.05
N PRO A 293 -6.68 15.06 16.80
CA PRO A 293 -7.27 14.01 17.61
C PRO A 293 -6.97 14.28 19.09
N PRO A 294 -7.97 14.16 19.99
CA PRO A 294 -7.77 14.41 21.42
C PRO A 294 -6.66 13.50 21.94
N LEU A 295 -5.65 14.12 22.56
CA LEU A 295 -4.47 13.42 23.07
C LEU A 295 -4.82 12.47 24.23
N HIS A 296 -5.81 12.86 25.02
CA HIS A 296 -6.30 12.07 26.15
C HIS A 296 -7.58 11.34 25.75
N PRO A 297 -7.73 10.04 26.11
CA PRO A 297 -9.02 9.38 26.08
C PRO A 297 -10.07 10.20 26.86
N ALA A 298 -11.29 10.30 26.33
CA ALA A 298 -12.36 11.04 26.99
C ALA A 298 -12.68 10.44 28.36
N LYS A 299 -12.41 11.18 29.44
CA LYS A 299 -12.74 10.78 30.82
C LYS A 299 -14.22 11.00 31.08
N THR A 300 -14.94 9.93 31.36
CA THR A 300 -16.38 9.92 31.66
C THR A 300 -16.68 10.07 33.15
N GLY A 301 -15.67 9.91 34.02
CA GLY A 301 -15.81 9.94 35.48
C GLY A 301 -16.50 8.70 36.05
N ARG A 302 -16.71 7.66 35.23
CA ARG A 302 -17.33 6.40 35.65
C ARG A 302 -16.25 5.41 35.99
N VAL A 303 -16.44 4.64 37.07
CA VAL A 303 -15.51 3.58 37.49
C VAL A 303 -16.27 2.27 37.58
N SER A 304 -15.77 1.22 36.93
CA SER A 304 -16.33 -0.14 37.00
C SER A 304 -15.48 -1.10 37.86
N LEU A 305 -14.29 -0.68 38.27
CA LEU A 305 -13.39 -1.46 39.12
C LEU A 305 -13.87 -1.52 40.58
N SER A 306 -13.70 -2.68 41.22
CA SER A 306 -13.88 -2.83 42.67
C SER A 306 -12.74 -2.16 43.46
N ALA A 307 -12.95 -1.91 44.75
CA ALA A 307 -11.90 -1.36 45.63
C ALA A 307 -10.64 -2.24 45.68
N GLU A 308 -10.81 -3.56 45.65
CA GLU A 308 -9.70 -4.54 45.61
C GLU A 308 -8.94 -4.46 44.29
N GLN A 309 -9.64 -4.34 43.16
CA GLN A 309 -9.03 -4.16 41.85
C GLN A 309 -8.27 -2.84 41.77
N ILE A 310 -8.84 -1.75 42.28
CA ILE A 310 -8.17 -0.44 42.33
C ILE A 310 -6.87 -0.54 43.16
N ALA A 311 -6.91 -1.19 44.33
CA ALA A 311 -5.73 -1.38 45.15
C ALA A 311 -4.66 -2.23 44.43
N ALA A 312 -5.06 -3.31 43.77
CA ALA A 312 -4.17 -4.17 42.99
C ALA A 312 -3.52 -3.41 41.81
N GLY A 313 -4.29 -2.63 41.06
CA GLY A 313 -3.79 -1.81 39.96
C GLY A 313 -2.83 -0.71 40.43
N LYS A 314 -3.12 -0.06 41.56
CA LYS A 314 -2.20 0.91 42.20
C LYS A 314 -0.87 0.26 42.60
N MET A 315 -0.91 -0.96 43.15
CA MET A 315 0.30 -1.71 43.48
C MET A 315 1.09 -2.08 42.22
N ALA A 316 0.41 -2.47 41.13
CA ALA A 316 1.05 -2.78 39.86
C ALA A 316 1.75 -1.55 39.25
N LEU A 317 1.09 -0.38 39.23
CA LEU A 317 1.70 0.90 38.83
C LEU A 317 2.94 1.21 39.68
N GLY A 318 2.87 1.04 41.00
CA GLY A 318 4.01 1.23 41.88
C GLY A 318 5.17 0.25 41.62
N ASN A 319 4.87 -0.99 41.21
CA ASN A 319 5.90 -1.97 40.83
C ASN A 319 6.57 -1.61 39.50
N TRP A 320 5.77 -1.19 38.52
CA TRP A 320 6.24 -0.71 37.23
C TRP A 320 7.17 0.51 37.38
N GLU A 321 6.79 1.48 38.21
CA GLU A 321 7.61 2.65 38.53
C GLU A 321 8.92 2.25 39.26
N ARG A 322 8.83 1.33 40.24
CA ARG A 322 10.03 0.84 40.94
C ARG A 322 11.02 0.16 40.00
N ALA A 323 10.54 -0.58 39.00
CA ALA A 323 11.41 -1.21 38.00
C ALA A 323 12.19 -0.17 37.19
N TRP A 324 11.55 0.95 36.83
CA TRP A 324 12.22 2.09 36.18
C TRP A 324 13.36 2.64 37.03
N HIS A 325 13.08 2.99 38.30
CA HIS A 325 14.09 3.55 39.20
C HIS A 325 15.18 2.55 39.62
N ALA A 326 14.86 1.26 39.64
CA ALA A 326 15.84 0.19 39.84
C ALA A 326 16.71 -0.08 38.62
N ASN A 327 16.49 0.65 37.51
CA ASN A 327 17.21 0.49 36.25
C ASN A 327 17.00 -0.89 35.60
N ASP A 328 15.88 -1.56 35.91
CA ASP A 328 15.48 -2.88 35.40
C ASP A 328 14.42 -2.71 34.31
N LEU A 329 14.88 -2.37 33.10
CA LEU A 329 13.99 -2.07 31.98
C LEU A 329 13.25 -3.32 31.48
N ASN A 330 13.82 -4.51 31.59
CA ASN A 330 13.12 -5.75 31.23
C ASN A 330 11.87 -5.94 32.10
N ARG A 331 12.01 -5.72 33.42
CA ARG A 331 10.87 -5.78 34.35
C ARG A 331 9.89 -4.62 34.17
N HIS A 332 10.37 -3.44 33.77
CA HIS A 332 9.53 -2.29 33.46
C HIS A 332 8.68 -2.54 32.20
N LEU A 333 9.32 -3.01 31.12
CA LEU A 333 8.69 -3.33 29.84
C LEU A 333 7.72 -4.52 29.94
N ALA A 334 7.93 -5.43 30.89
CA ALA A 334 7.03 -6.55 31.14
C ALA A 334 5.59 -6.12 31.51
N TYR A 335 5.35 -4.87 31.93
CA TYR A 335 3.99 -4.39 32.19
C TYR A 335 3.25 -3.92 30.93
N TYR A 336 3.91 -3.74 29.79
CA TYR A 336 3.26 -3.25 28.57
C TYR A 336 2.61 -4.39 27.80
N GLU A 337 1.48 -4.09 27.15
CA GLU A 337 0.90 -5.01 26.18
C GLU A 337 1.74 -5.10 24.90
N PRO A 338 1.81 -6.26 24.24
CA PRO A 338 2.63 -6.45 23.04
C PRO A 338 2.29 -5.50 21.88
N ASN A 339 1.04 -5.03 21.81
CA ASN A 339 0.50 -4.19 20.75
C ASN A 339 0.18 -2.76 21.22
N ILE A 340 0.81 -2.31 22.31
CA ILE A 340 0.61 -0.94 22.80
C ILE A 340 1.01 0.09 21.73
N ILE A 341 0.20 1.14 21.63
CA ILE A 341 0.55 2.39 20.96
C ILE A 341 0.56 3.49 22.01
N ALA A 342 1.69 4.18 22.14
CA ALA A 342 1.81 5.35 22.99
C ALA A 342 1.76 6.63 22.14
N ASP A 343 1.06 7.65 22.65
CA ASP A 343 1.01 8.97 22.02
C ASP A 343 2.11 9.85 22.62
N LYS A 344 3.07 10.27 21.78
CA LYS A 344 4.21 11.09 22.19
C LYS A 344 4.08 12.50 21.64
N VAL A 345 4.19 13.48 22.52
CA VAL A 345 4.23 14.90 22.19
C VAL A 345 5.54 15.48 22.69
N VAL A 346 6.33 16.05 21.78
CA VAL A 346 7.54 16.81 22.12
C VAL A 346 7.27 18.29 21.87
N ILE A 347 7.58 19.11 22.88
CA ILE A 347 7.32 20.55 22.89
C ILE A 347 8.66 21.26 23.04
N HIS A 348 9.06 21.97 21.99
CA HIS A 348 10.32 22.69 21.91
C HIS A 348 10.08 24.06 21.29
N GLU A 349 10.53 25.15 21.93
CA GLU A 349 10.37 26.52 21.42
C GLU A 349 8.92 26.87 20.99
N SER A 350 7.92 26.43 21.76
CA SER A 350 6.50 26.61 21.45
C SER A 350 5.98 25.89 20.19
N LYS A 351 6.75 24.92 19.66
CA LYS A 351 6.30 24.00 18.59
C LYS A 351 5.99 22.64 19.19
N GLU A 352 4.85 22.08 18.80
CA GLU A 352 4.43 20.73 19.17
C GLU A 352 4.71 19.75 18.04
N HIS A 353 5.32 18.62 18.37
CA HIS A 353 5.51 17.49 17.48
C HIS A 353 4.84 16.26 18.07
N ARG A 354 3.76 15.81 17.43
CA ARG A 354 2.98 14.65 17.86
C ARG A 354 3.34 13.44 17.00
N SER A 355 3.59 12.31 17.65
CA SER A 355 3.83 11.04 16.99
C SER A 355 3.17 9.90 17.78
N LYS A 356 2.83 8.82 17.09
CA LYS A 356 2.43 7.56 17.71
C LYS A 356 3.62 6.62 17.67
N ILE A 357 3.97 6.04 18.81
CA ILE A 357 5.10 5.13 18.93
C ILE A 357 4.60 3.74 19.34
N ASP A 358 5.10 2.72 18.64
CA ASP A 358 4.86 1.32 18.98
C ASP A 358 5.78 0.86 20.12
N LEU A 359 5.62 -0.38 20.58
CA LEU A 359 6.41 -0.95 21.67
C LEU A 359 7.93 -0.93 21.39
N GLN A 360 8.37 -1.16 20.16
CA GLN A 360 9.79 -1.17 19.81
C GLN A 360 10.39 0.24 19.89
N GLN A 361 9.66 1.23 19.38
CA GLN A 361 10.03 2.64 19.44
C GLN A 361 9.99 3.16 20.88
N LEU A 362 8.98 2.75 21.67
CA LEU A 362 8.86 3.04 23.09
C LEU A 362 10.06 2.50 23.87
N GLU A 363 10.47 1.26 23.62
CA GLU A 363 11.66 0.66 24.24
C GLU A 363 12.93 1.45 23.91
N ALA A 364 13.14 1.79 22.63
CA ALA A 364 14.29 2.60 22.20
C ALA A 364 14.31 3.98 22.87
N ASP A 365 13.14 4.64 22.93
CA ASP A 365 12.98 5.94 23.59
C ASP A 365 13.23 5.83 25.10
N LEU A 366 12.72 4.79 25.77
CA LEU A 366 12.97 4.55 27.20
C LEU A 366 14.46 4.30 27.47
N HIS A 367 15.16 3.59 26.59
CA HIS A 367 16.60 3.43 26.66
C HIS A 367 17.32 4.78 26.56
N GLN A 368 16.93 5.63 25.62
CA GLN A 368 17.49 6.97 25.51
C GLN A 368 17.19 7.82 26.75
N MET A 369 15.95 7.79 27.26
CA MET A 369 15.57 8.54 28.45
C MET A 369 16.38 8.10 29.68
N ARG A 370 16.72 6.81 29.82
CA ARG A 370 17.57 6.27 30.90
C ARG A 370 19.02 6.72 30.89
N THR A 371 19.52 7.23 29.77
CA THR A 371 20.90 7.76 29.73
C THR A 371 21.07 9.03 30.58
N HIS A 372 19.96 9.61 31.05
CA HIS A 372 19.94 10.79 31.89
C HIS A 372 19.24 10.50 33.22
N THR A 373 19.69 11.15 34.30
CA THR A 373 19.02 11.08 35.59
C THR A 373 17.76 11.96 35.59
N TRP A 374 16.60 11.33 35.77
CA TRP A 374 15.32 12.01 35.89
C TRP A 374 14.85 12.04 37.36
N ASN A 375 14.54 13.23 37.84
CA ASN A 375 14.03 13.45 39.19
C ASN A 375 12.51 13.44 39.19
N LYS A 376 11.92 12.78 40.18
CA LYS A 376 10.47 12.71 40.38
C LYS A 376 9.96 14.02 40.98
N ALA A 377 9.15 14.77 40.23
CA ALA A 377 8.60 16.05 40.67
C ALA A 377 7.16 15.92 41.20
N LYS A 378 6.31 15.13 40.53
CA LYS A 378 4.93 14.87 40.97
C LYS A 378 4.48 13.49 40.52
N VAL A 379 3.71 12.80 41.37
CA VAL A 379 2.94 11.62 40.96
C VAL A 379 1.52 11.72 41.46
N ASP A 380 0.60 11.36 40.60
CA ASP A 380 -0.83 11.27 40.86
C ASP A 380 -1.36 9.91 40.42
N THR A 381 -2.53 9.54 40.92
CA THR A 381 -3.20 8.30 40.49
C THR A 381 -4.70 8.46 40.46
N GLU A 382 -5.28 8.18 39.31
CA GLU A 382 -6.69 8.28 39.00
C GLU A 382 -7.27 6.91 38.62
N VAL A 383 -8.60 6.84 38.50
CA VAL A 383 -9.31 5.63 38.06
C VAL A 383 -10.41 6.05 37.10
N GLU A 384 -10.49 5.39 35.95
CA GLU A 384 -11.48 5.67 34.90
C GLU A 384 -11.85 4.36 34.19
N GLY A 385 -13.14 4.07 34.08
CA GLY A 385 -13.65 2.82 33.55
C GLY A 385 -13.04 1.61 34.25
N GLU A 386 -12.35 0.78 33.46
CA GLU A 386 -11.63 -0.43 33.89
C GLU A 386 -10.12 -0.18 34.10
N SER A 387 -9.69 1.08 34.08
CA SER A 387 -8.29 1.46 34.16
C SER A 387 -7.93 2.14 35.48
N VAL A 388 -6.76 1.81 36.01
CA VAL A 388 -6.04 2.63 36.97
C VAL A 388 -5.00 3.44 36.20
N ILE A 389 -5.01 4.76 36.39
CA ILE A 389 -4.20 5.70 35.62
C ILE A 389 -3.12 6.29 36.51
N GLY A 390 -1.85 6.07 36.18
CA GLY A 390 -0.72 6.74 36.82
C GLY A 390 -0.36 8.01 36.06
N ILE A 391 -0.15 9.12 36.75
CA ILE A 391 0.36 10.36 36.13
C ILE A 391 1.68 10.71 36.80
N GLN A 392 2.77 10.76 36.03
CA GLN A 392 4.10 11.07 36.55
C GLN A 392 4.66 12.29 35.87
N ARG A 393 5.21 13.23 36.64
CA ARG A 393 6.02 14.35 36.17
C ARG A 393 7.45 14.14 36.63
N LEU A 394 8.33 13.98 35.66
CA LEU A 394 9.77 13.83 35.81
C LEU A 394 10.46 15.10 35.31
N THR A 395 11.55 15.50 35.95
CA THR A 395 12.33 16.67 35.55
C THR A 395 13.81 16.34 35.50
N ARG A 396 14.54 16.96 34.58
CA ARG A 396 16.00 16.95 34.56
C ARG A 396 16.55 18.30 34.17
N LEU A 397 17.72 18.65 34.69
CA LEU A 397 18.46 19.83 34.24
C LEU A 397 18.94 19.57 32.81
N ALA A 398 18.58 20.47 31.90
CA ALA A 398 18.98 20.44 30.49
C ALA A 398 20.15 21.40 30.24
N MET A 399 20.05 22.61 30.78
CA MET A 399 21.09 23.64 30.65
C MET A 399 21.26 24.37 32.00
N PRO A 400 22.45 24.34 32.62
CA PRO A 400 22.72 25.14 33.80
C PRO A 400 22.72 26.64 33.45
N ALA A 401 22.48 27.48 34.45
CA ALA A 401 22.61 28.93 34.29
C ALA A 401 24.05 29.28 33.93
N ALA A 402 24.23 30.06 32.87
CA ALA A 402 25.54 30.49 32.42
C ALA A 402 26.16 31.55 33.36
N ASP A 403 25.32 32.36 34.01
CA ASP A 403 25.69 33.40 34.97
C ASP A 403 24.51 33.75 35.90
N GLU A 404 24.72 34.71 36.81
CA GLU A 404 23.72 35.15 37.81
C GLU A 404 22.43 35.74 37.21
N ASN A 405 22.42 36.10 35.92
CA ASN A 405 21.25 36.66 35.23
C ASN A 405 20.57 35.65 34.29
N ALA A 406 21.13 34.46 34.12
CA ALA A 406 20.58 33.41 33.26
C ALA A 406 19.72 32.42 34.06
N THR A 407 18.60 31.97 33.49
CA THR A 407 17.73 30.96 34.12
C THR A 407 18.16 29.55 33.71
N GLU A 408 18.24 28.65 34.69
CA GLU A 408 18.41 27.21 34.43
C GLU A 408 17.23 26.67 33.61
N LEU A 409 17.55 25.85 32.61
CA LEU A 409 16.54 25.20 31.77
C LEU A 409 16.45 23.72 32.08
N TYR A 410 15.22 23.22 32.12
CA TYR A 410 14.87 21.86 32.46
C TYR A 410 14.10 21.19 31.33
N ASN A 411 14.33 19.89 31.18
CA ASN A 411 13.41 19.06 30.43
C ASN A 411 12.40 18.45 31.42
N ILE A 412 11.12 18.52 31.07
CA ILE A 412 10.01 17.97 31.84
C ILE A 412 9.40 16.85 31.02
N TRP A 413 9.24 15.69 31.63
CA TRP A 413 8.57 14.55 31.00
C TRP A 413 7.37 14.16 31.83
N ILE A 414 6.19 14.35 31.26
CA ILE A 414 4.93 13.91 31.85
C ILE A 414 4.52 12.61 31.17
N ARG A 415 4.15 11.63 31.99
CA ARG A 415 3.67 10.32 31.55
C ARG A 415 2.29 10.10 32.13
N GLU A 416 1.33 9.76 31.30
CA GLU A 416 0.01 9.29 31.73
C GLU A 416 -0.14 7.83 31.28
N ILE A 417 -0.25 6.92 32.24
CA ILE A 417 -0.12 5.48 32.06
C ILE A 417 -1.45 4.82 32.40
N TRP A 418 -2.09 4.20 31.43
CA TRP A 418 -3.38 3.54 31.62
C TRP A 418 -3.19 2.03 31.76
N MET A 419 -3.44 1.51 32.95
CA MET A 419 -3.34 0.08 33.25
C MET A 419 -4.70 -0.54 33.49
N HIS A 420 -4.95 -1.68 32.84
CA HIS A 420 -6.15 -2.49 33.05
C HIS A 420 -5.77 -3.95 33.36
N GLN A 421 -6.75 -4.72 33.83
CA GLN A 421 -6.54 -6.11 34.23
C GLN A 421 -6.73 -7.05 33.03
N VAL A 422 -5.68 -7.81 32.69
CA VAL A 422 -5.69 -8.85 31.65
C VAL A 422 -5.43 -10.21 32.32
N GLY A 423 -6.52 -10.97 32.52
CA GLY A 423 -6.46 -12.20 33.32
C GLY A 423 -6.11 -11.89 34.78
N ASN A 424 -4.99 -12.43 35.26
CA ASN A 424 -4.50 -12.19 36.62
C ASN A 424 -3.44 -11.07 36.70
N ASP A 425 -3.02 -10.53 35.55
CA ASP A 425 -1.97 -9.52 35.48
C ASP A 425 -2.56 -8.14 35.19
N TRP A 426 -1.86 -7.09 35.61
CA TRP A 426 -2.15 -5.72 35.20
C TRP A 426 -1.20 -5.30 34.09
N ARG A 427 -1.76 -4.79 32.99
CA ARG A 427 -1.01 -4.42 31.80
C ARG A 427 -1.30 -2.98 31.38
N ILE A 428 -0.27 -2.31 30.86
CA ILE A 428 -0.36 -0.99 30.26
C ILE A 428 -0.79 -1.19 28.81
N HIS A 429 -2.01 -0.78 28.52
CA HIS A 429 -2.60 -0.84 27.18
C HIS A 429 -2.54 0.50 26.43
N HIS A 430 -2.28 1.61 27.15
CA HIS A 430 -2.15 2.93 26.57
C HIS A 430 -1.25 3.82 27.44
N GLU A 431 -0.44 4.64 26.79
CA GLU A 431 0.42 5.61 27.46
C GLU A 431 0.52 6.91 26.66
N ILE A 432 0.55 8.04 27.35
CA ILE A 432 0.76 9.36 26.76
C ILE A 432 2.03 9.97 27.33
N TRP A 433 2.91 10.44 26.46
CA TRP A 433 4.14 11.14 26.82
C TRP A 433 4.03 12.60 26.38
N GLN A 434 4.27 13.52 27.30
CA GLN A 434 4.47 14.94 27.00
C GLN A 434 5.86 15.34 27.46
N VAL A 435 6.74 15.63 26.51
CA VAL A 435 8.13 16.02 26.76
C VAL A 435 8.27 17.49 26.44
N TYR A 436 8.48 18.31 27.46
CA TYR A 436 8.79 19.72 27.31
C TYR A 436 10.30 19.89 27.41
N GLU A 437 10.90 20.50 26.42
CA GLU A 437 12.34 20.76 26.38
C GLU A 437 12.66 22.21 26.71
N ASN A 438 13.79 22.43 27.39
CA ASN A 438 14.34 23.75 27.66
C ASN A 438 13.36 24.71 28.38
N VAL A 439 12.63 24.20 29.37
CA VAL A 439 11.67 24.96 30.16
C VAL A 439 12.37 25.66 31.32
N PRO A 440 12.22 26.99 31.52
CA PRO A 440 12.75 27.67 32.69
C PRO A 440 12.07 27.18 33.98
N ASN A 441 12.84 27.13 35.07
CA ASN A 441 12.31 26.81 36.40
C ASN A 441 11.65 28.05 37.02
N PHE A 442 10.35 28.24 36.77
CA PHE A 442 9.55 29.32 37.38
C PHE A 442 8.84 28.87 38.66
#